data_AF-A0A2A3HH49-F1
#
_entry.id   AF-A0A2A3HH49-F1
#
_cell.length_a   1.000
_cell.length_b   1.000
_cell.length_c   1.000
_cell.angle_alpha   90.00
_cell.angle_beta   90.00
_cell.angle_gamma   90.00
#
_symmetry.space_group_name_H-M   'P 1'
#
loop_
_entity.id
_entity.type
_entity.pdbx_description
1 polymer ?
#
loop_
_entity_poly.entity_id
_entity_poly.type
_entity_poly.pdbx_seq_one_letter_code
_entity_poly.pdbx_strand_id
1 'polypeptide(L)'
;MKSVRYTTQNALCTGCGICEDMCAKNAISINRSNGVNIPIVDESTCVNCGRCLKVCPGIGGNLENSRKQLFEIDSVKHDKLIGPYTSIYSGYSRDDEIRLHSASGGVISQFLIYLLEQKIIDGAVVTGFSKDDNITPVSYIARCKEDVLNAKSTKYCPVSLNKIGNEIANSEGKYVIVGIPCHIQGFRKRSAIDKKFKEHLFGLFSVYCSSNRNFNAQDFLFKKYGVMKTGISYFAYRDNGCLGNMVINTGEKNISVPFINYYGRLRSFFKPHRCSLCVDHYGMLADVSFGDLHIHPYSNDKVGISSWIVRNPVFEELFKKASDEGYIKMDPLEPHVLNESQKEMLYPKKRRVRAQMNWDRFFGHKVPEYDVVLDEKPRLKDYITVVVAKMQAFVGRHKSLWFLIDLSNKGRK
;
A
#
# COMPACT_ATOMS: atom_id res chain seq x y z
N MET A 1 -16.64 2.46 -23.09
CA MET A 1 -16.13 3.78 -22.62
C MET A 1 -14.62 3.70 -22.47
N LYS A 2 -13.84 4.62 -23.05
CA LYS A 2 -12.36 4.60 -22.95
C LYS A 2 -11.81 5.42 -21.76
N SER A 3 -12.65 6.00 -20.91
CA SER A 3 -12.25 6.88 -19.81
C SER A 3 -12.12 6.15 -18.47
N VAL A 4 -11.31 6.68 -17.55
CA VAL A 4 -11.17 6.20 -16.17
C VAL A 4 -12.50 6.25 -15.38
N ARG A 5 -13.48 7.04 -15.84
CA ARG A 5 -14.87 7.05 -15.33
C ARG A 5 -15.49 5.64 -15.33
N TYR A 6 -15.07 4.76 -16.23
CA TYR A 6 -15.43 3.34 -16.18
C TYR A 6 -15.18 2.71 -14.81
N THR A 7 -14.04 3.04 -14.18
CA THR A 7 -13.68 2.45 -12.89
C THR A 7 -14.45 3.03 -11.72
N THR A 8 -14.84 4.31 -11.75
CA THR A 8 -15.65 4.92 -10.69
C THR A 8 -17.09 4.43 -10.76
N GLN A 9 -17.68 4.34 -11.97
CA GLN A 9 -19.03 3.80 -12.17
C GLN A 9 -19.17 2.33 -11.75
N ASN A 10 -18.09 1.56 -11.82
CA ASN A 10 -18.11 0.13 -11.49
C ASN A 10 -17.44 -0.19 -10.14
N ALA A 11 -17.19 0.82 -9.28
CA ALA A 11 -16.52 0.65 -7.98
C ALA A 11 -15.14 -0.05 -8.05
N LEU A 12 -14.45 0.05 -9.20
CA LEU A 12 -13.14 -0.54 -9.46
C LEU A 12 -11.97 0.42 -9.20
N CYS A 13 -12.24 1.70 -8.94
CA CYS A 13 -11.19 2.69 -8.69
C CYS A 13 -10.38 2.34 -7.43
N THR A 14 -9.05 2.46 -7.52
CA THR A 14 -8.13 2.27 -6.39
C THR A 14 -7.80 3.59 -5.67
N GLY A 15 -8.12 4.73 -6.28
CA GLY A 15 -7.78 6.06 -5.77
C GLY A 15 -6.30 6.43 -5.94
N CYS A 16 -5.53 5.71 -6.76
CA CYS A 16 -4.07 5.92 -6.90
C CYS A 16 -3.65 7.26 -7.53
N GLY A 17 -4.53 7.93 -8.27
CA GLY A 17 -4.23 9.25 -8.85
C GLY A 17 -3.45 9.27 -10.17
N ILE A 18 -2.86 8.16 -10.60
CA ILE A 18 -2.00 8.10 -11.82
C ILE A 18 -2.75 8.52 -13.11
N CYS A 19 -4.07 8.40 -13.13
CA CYS A 19 -4.89 8.84 -14.26
C CYS A 19 -4.90 10.36 -14.46
N GLU A 20 -4.74 11.15 -13.38
CA GLU A 20 -4.60 12.61 -13.45
C GLU A 20 -3.35 12.97 -14.26
N ASP A 21 -2.20 12.37 -13.90
CA ASP A 21 -0.92 12.64 -14.55
C ASP A 21 -0.93 12.33 -16.04
N MET A 22 -1.56 11.21 -16.42
CA MET A 22 -1.60 10.75 -17.81
C MET A 22 -2.57 11.55 -18.68
N CYS A 23 -3.35 12.45 -18.10
CA CYS A 23 -4.30 13.27 -18.82
C CYS A 23 -3.60 14.51 -19.41
N ALA A 24 -3.13 14.40 -20.66
CA ALA A 24 -2.48 15.51 -21.36
C ALA A 24 -3.36 16.76 -21.56
N LYS A 25 -4.68 16.67 -21.36
CA LYS A 25 -5.62 17.80 -21.43
C LYS A 25 -5.98 18.37 -20.06
N ASN A 26 -5.41 17.84 -18.98
CA ASN A 26 -5.73 18.22 -17.60
C ASN A 26 -7.23 18.11 -17.25
N ALA A 27 -7.97 17.23 -17.96
CA ALA A 27 -9.39 17.01 -17.77
C ALA A 27 -9.75 16.14 -16.54
N ILE A 28 -8.77 15.80 -15.69
CA ILE A 28 -8.97 14.87 -14.57
C ILE A 28 -8.41 15.51 -13.31
N SER A 29 -9.17 15.47 -12.20
CA SER A 29 -8.70 15.85 -10.87
C SER A 29 -9.08 14.79 -9.85
N ILE A 30 -8.20 14.53 -8.87
CA ILE A 30 -8.49 13.57 -7.80
C ILE A 30 -9.15 14.28 -6.62
N ASN A 31 -10.34 13.81 -6.25
CA ASN A 31 -11.12 14.35 -5.15
C ASN A 31 -11.51 13.27 -4.15
N ARG A 32 -11.69 13.67 -2.89
CA ARG A 32 -12.22 12.80 -1.84
C ARG A 32 -13.74 12.78 -1.92
N SER A 33 -14.32 11.59 -2.05
CA SER A 33 -15.77 11.36 -2.02
C SER A 33 -16.09 10.07 -1.27
N ASN A 34 -17.09 10.11 -0.37
CA ASN A 34 -17.51 8.95 0.43
C ASN A 34 -16.36 8.21 1.13
N GLY A 35 -15.40 8.99 1.64
CA GLY A 35 -14.23 8.48 2.35
C GLY A 35 -13.14 7.85 1.46
N VAL A 36 -13.24 7.89 0.13
CA VAL A 36 -12.21 7.39 -0.79
C VAL A 36 -11.77 8.48 -1.78
N ASN A 37 -10.58 8.34 -2.36
CA ASN A 37 -10.13 9.22 -3.44
C ASN A 37 -10.64 8.67 -4.78
N ILE A 38 -11.23 9.52 -5.61
CA ILE A 38 -11.74 9.18 -6.94
C ILE A 38 -11.37 10.25 -7.97
N PRO A 39 -11.16 9.88 -9.25
CA PRO A 39 -11.05 10.85 -10.32
C PRO A 39 -12.41 11.45 -10.66
N ILE A 40 -12.44 12.78 -10.78
CA ILE A 40 -13.50 13.54 -11.43
C ILE A 40 -12.98 13.90 -12.83
N VAL A 41 -13.79 13.62 -13.85
CA VAL A 41 -13.45 13.89 -15.26
C VAL A 41 -14.31 15.05 -15.75
N ASP A 42 -13.69 16.11 -16.24
CA ASP A 42 -14.37 17.19 -16.95
C ASP A 42 -14.62 16.74 -18.41
N GLU A 43 -15.88 16.55 -18.76
CA GLU A 43 -16.29 16.07 -20.07
C GLU A 43 -16.13 17.11 -21.19
N SER A 44 -16.13 18.40 -20.85
CA SER A 44 -15.91 19.47 -21.83
C SER A 44 -14.46 19.51 -22.32
N THR A 45 -13.52 19.15 -21.44
CA THR A 45 -12.08 19.10 -21.75
C THR A 45 -11.60 17.71 -22.21
N CYS A 46 -12.31 16.64 -21.83
CA CYS A 46 -11.90 15.26 -22.10
C CYS A 46 -12.12 14.84 -23.56
N VAL A 47 -11.02 14.60 -24.28
CA VAL A 47 -11.04 14.12 -25.67
C VAL A 47 -11.16 12.59 -25.82
N ASN A 48 -11.51 11.86 -24.76
CA ASN A 48 -11.72 10.39 -24.77
C ASN A 48 -10.56 9.55 -25.36
N CYS A 49 -9.31 10.01 -25.25
CA CYS A 49 -8.13 9.31 -25.77
C CYS A 49 -7.81 7.97 -25.07
N GLY A 50 -8.28 7.81 -23.83
CA GLY A 50 -8.19 6.60 -23.03
C GLY A 50 -6.83 6.24 -22.42
N ARG A 51 -5.85 7.16 -22.48
CA ARG A 51 -4.56 6.97 -21.77
C ARG A 51 -4.74 6.76 -20.27
N CYS A 52 -5.68 7.48 -19.65
CA CYS A 52 -6.01 7.36 -18.23
C CYS A 52 -6.49 5.94 -17.83
N LEU A 53 -7.24 5.26 -18.70
CA LEU A 53 -7.71 3.90 -18.46
C LEU A 53 -6.60 2.87 -18.70
N LYS A 54 -5.72 3.08 -19.70
CA LYS A 54 -4.58 2.20 -19.99
C LYS A 54 -3.63 2.04 -18.80
N VAL A 55 -3.39 3.12 -18.05
CA VAL A 55 -2.55 3.08 -16.84
C VAL A 55 -3.29 2.65 -15.58
N CYS A 56 -4.61 2.49 -15.63
CA CYS A 56 -5.40 2.28 -14.43
C CYS A 56 -5.18 0.87 -13.86
N PRO A 57 -4.73 0.71 -12.61
CA PRO A 57 -4.68 -0.61 -11.95
C PRO A 57 -6.10 -1.11 -11.56
N GLY A 58 -7.09 -0.22 -11.55
CA GLY A 58 -8.47 -0.53 -11.18
C GLY A 58 -9.11 -1.61 -12.05
N ILE A 59 -8.83 -1.61 -13.36
CA ILE A 59 -9.34 -2.59 -14.31
C ILE A 59 -8.66 -3.97 -14.23
N GLY A 60 -7.63 -4.12 -13.39
CA GLY A 60 -6.78 -5.32 -13.35
C GLY A 60 -5.65 -5.24 -14.39
N GLY A 61 -5.04 -6.35 -14.75
CA GLY A 61 -3.94 -6.42 -15.72
C GLY A 61 -3.24 -7.77 -15.73
N ASN A 62 -2.28 -7.92 -16.65
CA ASN A 62 -1.50 -9.13 -16.84
C ASN A 62 -0.36 -9.22 -15.82
N LEU A 63 -0.70 -9.42 -14.54
CA LEU A 63 0.26 -9.42 -13.44
C LEU A 63 1.23 -10.58 -13.54
N GLU A 64 0.75 -11.78 -13.89
CA GLU A 64 1.62 -12.95 -13.97
C GLU A 64 2.60 -12.80 -15.14
N ASN A 65 2.10 -12.54 -16.35
CA ASN A 65 2.94 -12.37 -17.52
C ASN A 65 3.93 -11.19 -17.36
N SER A 66 3.49 -10.07 -16.79
CA SER A 66 4.39 -8.93 -16.53
C SER A 66 5.48 -9.31 -15.52
N ARG A 67 5.13 -10.04 -14.46
CA ARG A 67 6.09 -10.51 -13.46
C ARG A 67 7.11 -11.46 -14.10
N LYS A 68 6.69 -12.34 -15.01
CA LYS A 68 7.61 -13.22 -15.77
C LYS A 68 8.59 -12.39 -16.59
N GLN A 69 8.08 -11.49 -17.42
CA GLN A 69 8.90 -10.64 -18.28
C GLN A 69 9.89 -9.76 -17.51
N LEU A 70 9.52 -9.32 -16.31
CA LEU A 70 10.37 -8.45 -15.48
C LEU A 70 11.43 -9.21 -14.70
N PHE A 71 11.13 -10.43 -14.22
CA PHE A 71 11.92 -11.07 -13.16
C PHE A 71 12.24 -12.56 -13.40
N GLU A 72 11.76 -13.20 -14.47
CA GLU A 72 12.22 -14.54 -14.87
C GLU A 72 13.52 -14.40 -15.69
N ILE A 73 14.61 -14.10 -14.98
CA ILE A 73 15.98 -14.05 -15.49
C ILE A 73 16.75 -15.31 -15.04
N ASP A 74 17.94 -15.52 -15.58
CA ASP A 74 18.80 -16.64 -15.17
C ASP A 74 19.09 -16.58 -13.66
N SER A 75 19.05 -17.75 -13.00
CA SER A 75 19.38 -17.92 -11.57
C SER A 75 18.38 -17.34 -10.53
N VAL A 76 17.11 -17.12 -10.89
CA VAL A 76 16.07 -16.76 -9.89
C VAL A 76 15.46 -17.96 -9.19
N LYS A 77 15.17 -17.80 -7.90
CA LYS A 77 14.42 -18.77 -7.10
C LYS A 77 12.92 -18.55 -7.30
N HIS A 78 12.12 -19.59 -7.05
CA HIS A 78 10.67 -19.53 -7.17
C HIS A 78 9.99 -20.04 -5.90
N ASP A 79 8.94 -19.33 -5.48
CA ASP A 79 7.99 -19.79 -4.47
C ASP A 79 6.55 -19.58 -4.96
N LYS A 80 5.65 -20.49 -4.59
CA LYS A 80 4.27 -20.54 -5.10
C LYS A 80 3.46 -19.27 -4.81
N LEU A 81 3.72 -18.60 -3.68
CA LEU A 81 2.97 -17.43 -3.22
C LEU A 81 3.73 -16.12 -3.48
N ILE A 82 5.06 -16.17 -3.44
CA ILE A 82 5.93 -15.00 -3.63
C ILE A 82 6.23 -14.73 -5.11
N GLY A 83 6.24 -15.77 -5.96
CA GLY A 83 6.71 -15.69 -7.34
C GLY A 83 8.25 -15.80 -7.45
N PRO A 84 8.87 -15.35 -8.55
CA PRO A 84 10.32 -15.30 -8.72
C PRO A 84 10.91 -14.24 -7.82
N TYR A 85 12.05 -14.56 -7.24
CA TYR A 85 12.83 -13.66 -6.42
C TYR A 85 14.31 -14.03 -6.51
N THR A 86 15.17 -13.05 -6.26
CA THR A 86 16.62 -13.25 -6.11
C THR A 86 16.91 -13.73 -4.69
N SER A 87 16.40 -12.99 -3.71
CA SER A 87 16.66 -13.22 -2.28
C SER A 87 15.47 -12.76 -1.42
N ILE A 88 15.44 -13.25 -0.19
CA ILE A 88 14.50 -12.83 0.84
C ILE A 88 15.29 -12.65 2.12
N TYR A 89 15.01 -11.58 2.84
CA TYR A 89 15.72 -11.21 4.04
C TYR A 89 14.78 -10.84 5.17
N SER A 90 15.33 -10.89 6.37
CA SER A 90 14.78 -10.29 7.59
C SER A 90 15.83 -9.35 8.21
N GLY A 91 15.39 -8.35 8.96
CA GLY A 91 16.31 -7.38 9.52
C GLY A 91 15.69 -6.07 9.95
N TYR A 92 16.55 -5.10 10.24
CA TYR A 92 16.15 -3.79 10.75
C TYR A 92 17.24 -2.74 10.52
N SER A 93 16.87 -1.47 10.63
CA SER A 93 17.80 -0.33 10.65
C SER A 93 18.69 -0.39 11.89
N ARG A 94 19.99 -0.12 11.73
CA ARG A 94 20.93 0.05 12.85
C ARG A 94 20.83 1.43 13.51
N ASP A 95 20.05 2.35 12.95
CA ASP A 95 19.66 3.61 13.61
C ASP A 95 18.45 3.32 14.52
N ASP A 96 18.66 3.38 15.83
CA ASP A 96 17.67 3.01 16.84
C ASP A 96 16.42 3.90 16.80
N GLU A 97 16.56 5.19 16.48
CA GLU A 97 15.45 6.14 16.37
C GLU A 97 14.59 5.83 15.14
N ILE A 98 15.24 5.55 14.00
CA ILE A 98 14.54 5.12 12.78
C ILE A 98 13.81 3.81 13.03
N ARG A 99 14.46 2.86 13.72
CA ARG A 99 13.87 1.56 14.01
C ARG A 99 12.68 1.68 14.95
N LEU A 100 12.80 2.41 16.05
CA LEU A 100 11.76 2.57 17.08
C LEU A 100 10.52 3.29 16.54
N HIS A 101 10.72 4.33 15.72
CA HIS A 101 9.64 5.18 15.21
C HIS A 101 9.12 4.77 13.83
N SER A 102 9.54 3.61 13.33
CA SER A 102 9.00 3.00 12.12
C SER A 102 7.86 2.06 12.45
N ALA A 103 7.05 1.73 11.44
CA ALA A 103 5.99 0.74 11.61
C ALA A 103 6.56 -0.66 11.97
N SER A 104 7.76 -0.96 11.49
CA SER A 104 8.42 -2.27 11.53
C SER A 104 9.91 -2.04 11.82
N GLY A 105 10.83 -2.85 11.29
CA GLY A 105 12.28 -2.67 11.44
C GLY A 105 12.90 -1.43 10.76
N GLY A 106 12.14 -0.50 10.16
CA GLY A 106 12.68 0.75 9.58
C GLY A 106 13.53 0.61 8.31
N VAL A 107 13.56 -0.57 7.69
CA VAL A 107 14.44 -0.88 6.55
C VAL A 107 14.17 -0.02 5.33
N ILE A 108 12.90 0.28 5.00
CA ILE A 108 12.58 1.14 3.84
C ILE A 108 13.20 2.52 4.03
N SER A 109 12.94 3.17 5.15
CA SER A 109 13.46 4.51 5.43
C SER A 109 14.99 4.51 5.43
N GLN A 110 15.61 3.57 6.15
CA GLN A 110 17.07 3.47 6.22
C GLN A 110 17.72 3.24 4.86
N PHE A 111 17.12 2.37 4.04
CA PHE A 111 17.66 2.06 2.72
C PHE A 111 17.49 3.22 1.73
N LEU A 112 16.37 3.95 1.79
CA LEU A 112 16.22 5.18 0.99
C LEU A 112 17.24 6.25 1.40
N ILE A 113 17.49 6.41 2.70
CA ILE A 113 18.51 7.32 3.23
C ILE A 113 19.88 6.92 2.68
N TYR A 114 20.24 5.63 2.75
CA TYR A 114 21.47 5.11 2.14
C TYR A 114 21.57 5.46 0.65
N LEU A 115 20.54 5.18 -0.15
CA LEU A 115 20.56 5.46 -1.59
C LEU A 115 20.71 6.96 -1.91
N LEU A 116 20.13 7.85 -1.11
CA LEU A 116 20.25 9.30 -1.24
C LEU A 116 21.65 9.80 -0.84
N GLU A 117 22.16 9.36 0.31
CA GLU A 117 23.49 9.75 0.82
C GLU A 117 24.62 9.30 -0.10
N GLN A 118 24.49 8.09 -0.67
CA GLN A 118 25.42 7.54 -1.67
C GLN A 118 25.20 8.12 -3.08
N LYS A 119 24.23 9.04 -3.26
CA LYS A 119 23.88 9.66 -4.55
C LYS A 119 23.57 8.64 -5.65
N ILE A 120 23.02 7.48 -5.26
CA ILE A 120 22.57 6.43 -6.19
C ILE A 120 21.23 6.84 -6.82
N ILE A 121 20.40 7.51 -6.03
CA ILE A 121 19.13 8.11 -6.45
C ILE A 121 19.14 9.59 -6.11
N ASP A 122 18.42 10.36 -6.90
CA ASP A 122 18.23 11.79 -6.69
C ASP A 122 16.99 12.06 -5.83
N GLY A 123 16.04 11.12 -5.78
CA GLY A 123 14.83 11.28 -4.99
C GLY A 123 14.07 9.98 -4.74
N ALA A 124 13.30 9.96 -3.66
CA ALA A 124 12.40 8.86 -3.33
C ALA A 124 10.97 9.36 -3.12
N VAL A 125 10.02 8.83 -3.88
CA VAL A 125 8.60 9.14 -3.64
C VAL A 125 8.15 8.41 -2.40
N VAL A 126 7.69 9.20 -1.43
CA VAL A 126 7.22 8.74 -0.13
C VAL A 126 5.88 9.42 0.20
N THR A 127 5.19 8.93 1.24
CA THR A 127 3.92 9.52 1.70
C THR A 127 4.03 9.90 3.18
N GLY A 128 3.93 11.20 3.47
CA GLY A 128 3.81 11.76 4.80
C GLY A 128 2.39 12.25 5.09
N PHE A 129 2.23 12.99 6.18
CA PHE A 129 1.05 13.82 6.41
C PHE A 129 1.36 15.28 6.06
N SER A 130 0.35 16.03 5.62
CA SER A 130 0.49 17.47 5.36
C SER A 130 0.94 18.19 6.64
N LYS A 131 1.84 19.17 6.51
CA LYS A 131 2.22 20.06 7.61
C LYS A 131 1.07 21.00 8.02
N ASP A 132 0.06 21.15 7.16
CA ASP A 132 -1.08 22.03 7.43
C ASP A 132 -2.03 21.46 8.50
N ASP A 133 -2.23 20.13 8.50
CA ASP A 133 -3.21 19.48 9.37
C ASP A 133 -2.71 18.22 10.09
N ASN A 134 -1.49 17.75 9.77
CA ASN A 134 -0.84 16.55 10.30
C ASN A 134 -1.63 15.23 10.13
N ILE A 135 -2.70 15.22 9.33
CA ILE A 135 -3.59 14.05 9.20
C ILE A 135 -3.98 13.70 7.77
N THR A 136 -3.80 14.62 6.82
CA THR A 136 -4.09 14.39 5.41
C THR A 136 -2.85 13.80 4.73
N PRO A 137 -2.95 12.60 4.13
CA PRO A 137 -1.80 11.98 3.47
C PRO A 137 -1.41 12.76 2.22
N VAL A 138 -0.12 13.08 2.09
CA VAL A 138 0.45 13.76 0.92
C VAL A 138 1.67 12.98 0.46
N SER A 139 1.73 12.71 -0.84
CA SER A 139 2.89 12.09 -1.47
C SER A 139 3.79 13.16 -2.09
N TYR A 140 5.09 13.01 -1.93
CA TYR A 140 6.11 13.96 -2.41
C TYR A 140 7.42 13.22 -2.70
N ILE A 141 8.35 13.90 -3.38
CA ILE A 141 9.70 13.39 -3.62
C ILE A 141 10.61 13.82 -2.48
N ALA A 142 11.02 12.88 -1.63
CA ALA A 142 12.05 13.08 -0.63
C ALA A 142 13.43 13.17 -1.27
N ARG A 143 14.22 14.17 -0.86
CA ARG A 143 15.57 14.45 -1.39
C ARG A 143 16.66 14.30 -0.33
N CYS A 144 16.29 14.23 0.94
CA CYS A 144 17.23 14.10 2.05
C CYS A 144 16.69 13.19 3.16
N LYS A 145 17.52 12.89 4.16
CA LYS A 145 17.16 12.08 5.34
C LYS A 145 15.89 12.60 6.01
N GLU A 146 15.83 13.91 6.25
CA GLU A 146 14.69 14.54 6.93
C GLU A 146 13.37 14.35 6.19
N ASP A 147 13.38 14.48 4.85
CA ASP A 147 12.19 14.23 4.03
C ASP A 147 11.71 12.77 4.18
N VAL A 148 12.64 11.81 4.18
CA VAL A 148 12.31 10.38 4.35
C VAL A 148 11.71 10.11 5.73
N LEU A 149 12.26 10.73 6.78
CA LEU A 149 11.78 10.56 8.15
C LEU A 149 10.41 11.20 8.38
N ASN A 150 10.11 12.31 7.72
CA ASN A 150 8.78 12.92 7.72
C ASN A 150 7.70 12.02 7.08
N ALA A 151 8.11 11.02 6.30
CA ALA A 151 7.22 10.02 5.71
C ALA A 151 7.17 8.68 6.46
N LYS A 152 7.84 8.55 7.63
CA LYS A 152 7.84 7.31 8.42
C LYS A 152 6.43 6.88 8.86
N SER A 153 6.31 5.65 9.34
CA SER A 153 5.03 5.01 9.69
C SER A 153 4.11 4.68 8.50
N THR A 154 3.19 3.74 8.72
CA THR A 154 2.18 3.32 7.75
C THR A 154 1.00 4.29 7.73
N LYS A 155 0.41 4.54 6.55
CA LYS A 155 -0.82 5.33 6.41
C LYS A 155 -1.99 4.41 6.05
N TYR A 156 -2.81 4.05 7.04
CA TYR A 156 -3.99 3.20 6.83
C TYR A 156 -5.21 3.99 6.33
N CYS A 157 -5.01 4.74 5.26
CA CYS A 157 -6.01 5.55 4.59
C CYS A 157 -5.75 5.57 3.07
N PRO A 158 -6.69 6.00 2.24
CA PRO A 158 -6.46 6.15 0.80
C PRO A 158 -5.33 7.15 0.53
N VAL A 159 -4.41 6.77 -0.35
CA VAL A 159 -3.26 7.59 -0.78
C VAL A 159 -3.28 7.69 -2.30
N SER A 160 -3.21 8.93 -2.77
CA SER A 160 -3.00 9.25 -4.18
C SER A 160 -1.54 9.62 -4.41
N LEU A 161 -1.00 9.17 -5.54
CA LEU A 161 0.33 9.51 -6.06
C LEU A 161 0.16 10.32 -7.36
N ASN A 162 -0.89 11.13 -7.44
CA ASN A 162 -1.06 12.07 -8.54
C ASN A 162 0.04 13.13 -8.51
N LYS A 163 0.31 13.73 -9.67
CA LYS A 163 1.37 14.68 -10.02
C LYS A 163 2.78 14.10 -10.00
N ILE A 164 3.06 13.13 -9.13
CA ILE A 164 4.38 12.52 -8.94
C ILE A 164 5.02 12.04 -10.25
N GLY A 165 4.29 11.30 -11.09
CA GLY A 165 4.94 10.74 -12.25
C GLY A 165 5.19 11.81 -13.33
N ASN A 166 4.39 12.89 -13.36
CA ASN A 166 4.70 14.05 -14.20
C ASN A 166 5.89 14.85 -13.67
N GLU A 167 6.04 14.96 -12.35
CA GLU A 167 7.22 15.55 -11.73
C GLU A 167 8.49 14.76 -12.08
N ILE A 168 8.47 13.42 -11.91
CA ILE A 168 9.57 12.54 -12.30
C ILE A 168 9.85 12.64 -13.81
N ALA A 169 8.82 12.60 -14.65
CA ALA A 169 9.02 12.72 -16.09
C ALA A 169 9.58 14.09 -16.50
N ASN A 170 9.50 15.13 -15.66
CA ASN A 170 10.02 16.46 -15.97
C ASN A 170 11.23 16.85 -15.12
N SER A 171 11.78 15.91 -14.36
CA SER A 171 12.97 16.12 -13.54
C SER A 171 14.15 15.35 -14.13
N GLU A 172 15.36 15.79 -13.83
CA GLU A 172 16.57 14.99 -14.08
C GLU A 172 16.80 13.99 -12.94
N GLY A 173 17.63 12.97 -13.20
CA GLY A 173 18.05 12.02 -12.18
C GLY A 173 17.24 10.72 -12.10
N LYS A 174 17.47 9.99 -11.00
CA LYS A 174 17.00 8.63 -10.73
C LYS A 174 16.09 8.61 -9.51
N TYR A 175 14.93 7.95 -9.65
CA TYR A 175 13.89 7.98 -8.64
C TYR A 175 13.44 6.59 -8.20
N VAL A 176 13.27 6.41 -6.89
CA VAL A 176 12.55 5.26 -6.33
C VAL A 176 11.14 5.67 -5.98
N ILE A 177 10.15 4.82 -6.24
CA ILE A 177 8.77 5.05 -5.80
C ILE A 177 8.37 4.01 -4.77
N VAL A 178 7.98 4.46 -3.57
CA VAL A 178 7.38 3.61 -2.55
C VAL A 178 5.85 3.67 -2.65
N GLY A 179 5.20 2.51 -2.70
CA GLY A 179 3.75 2.43 -2.72
C GLY A 179 3.22 1.10 -2.23
N ILE A 180 1.91 0.90 -2.34
CA ILE A 180 1.27 -0.42 -2.17
C ILE A 180 1.11 -1.10 -3.53
N PRO A 181 0.76 -2.40 -3.61
CA PRO A 181 0.77 -3.14 -4.86
C PRO A 181 -0.02 -2.50 -6.00
N CYS A 182 -1.19 -1.92 -5.71
CA CYS A 182 -1.99 -1.25 -6.75
C CYS A 182 -1.36 0.07 -7.26
N HIS A 183 -0.54 0.76 -6.46
CA HIS A 183 0.26 1.89 -6.94
C HIS A 183 1.34 1.40 -7.91
N ILE A 184 2.08 0.36 -7.52
CA ILE A 184 3.14 -0.24 -8.34
C ILE A 184 2.59 -0.75 -9.66
N GLN A 185 1.43 -1.42 -9.65
CA GLN A 185 0.76 -1.84 -10.88
C GLN A 185 0.47 -0.66 -11.81
N GLY A 186 -0.01 0.48 -11.27
CA GLY A 186 -0.28 1.67 -12.07
C GLY A 186 1.00 2.29 -12.65
N PHE A 187 2.07 2.39 -11.85
CA PHE A 187 3.34 2.93 -12.32
C PHE A 187 4.04 2.03 -13.34
N ARG A 188 3.96 0.69 -13.21
CA ARG A 188 4.43 -0.23 -14.26
C ARG A 188 3.68 -0.04 -15.57
N LYS A 189 2.35 0.11 -15.51
CA LYS A 189 1.55 0.42 -16.71
C LYS A 189 1.91 1.78 -17.32
N ARG A 190 2.24 2.78 -16.49
CA ARG A 190 2.75 4.08 -16.97
C ARG A 190 4.10 3.92 -17.66
N SER A 191 5.08 3.27 -17.02
CA SER A 191 6.42 3.03 -17.60
C SER A 191 6.36 2.34 -18.95
N ALA A 192 5.34 1.51 -19.21
CA ALA A 192 5.15 0.85 -20.49
C ALA A 192 4.77 1.82 -21.64
N ILE A 193 4.24 3.01 -21.35
CA ILE A 193 3.72 3.96 -22.37
C ILE A 193 4.26 5.39 -22.24
N ASP A 194 5.10 5.66 -21.25
CA ASP A 194 5.71 6.95 -20.96
C ASP A 194 7.23 6.76 -20.81
N LYS A 195 7.94 6.92 -21.94
CA LYS A 195 9.41 6.70 -22.02
C LYS A 195 10.17 7.67 -21.13
N LYS A 196 9.74 8.94 -21.09
CA LYS A 196 10.38 9.99 -20.29
C LYS A 196 10.30 9.64 -18.80
N PHE A 197 9.12 9.24 -18.32
CA PHE A 197 8.98 8.73 -16.95
C PHE A 197 9.85 7.49 -16.70
N LYS A 198 9.87 6.52 -17.63
CA LYS A 198 10.62 5.27 -17.50
C LYS A 198 12.14 5.50 -17.38
N GLU A 199 12.69 6.45 -18.13
CA GLU A 199 14.12 6.76 -18.13
C GLU A 199 14.63 7.25 -16.76
N HIS A 200 13.77 7.92 -16.00
CA HIS A 200 14.09 8.42 -14.66
C HIS A 200 13.75 7.44 -13.52
N LEU A 201 13.06 6.33 -13.81
CA LEU A 201 12.64 5.38 -12.78
C LEU A 201 13.76 4.38 -12.45
N PHE A 202 14.34 4.50 -11.25
CA PHE A 202 15.37 3.60 -10.74
C PHE A 202 14.80 2.36 -10.07
N GLY A 203 13.68 2.50 -9.33
CA GLY A 203 13.07 1.37 -8.62
C GLY A 203 11.64 1.59 -8.17
N LEU A 204 10.91 0.49 -8.05
CA LEU A 204 9.55 0.44 -7.53
C LEU A 204 9.52 -0.44 -6.29
N PHE A 205 9.27 0.16 -5.13
CA PHE A 205 9.23 -0.51 -3.85
C PHE A 205 7.79 -0.66 -3.36
N SER A 206 7.36 -1.89 -3.10
CA SER A 206 6.02 -2.15 -2.54
C SER A 206 6.09 -2.45 -1.06
N VAL A 207 5.17 -1.89 -0.29
CA VAL A 207 4.81 -2.44 1.02
C VAL A 207 3.80 -3.57 0.83
N TYR A 208 3.90 -4.66 1.60
CA TYR A 208 2.91 -5.74 1.60
C TYR A 208 1.54 -5.17 1.92
N CYS A 209 0.51 -5.63 1.21
CA CYS A 209 -0.83 -5.10 1.39
C CYS A 209 -1.88 -6.22 1.39
N SER A 210 -2.64 -6.29 2.48
CA SER A 210 -3.84 -7.14 2.55
C SER A 210 -5.07 -6.35 2.10
N SER A 211 -5.30 -5.19 2.71
CA SER A 211 -6.37 -4.25 2.39
C SER A 211 -6.10 -2.89 3.03
N ASN A 212 -6.62 -1.83 2.43
CA ASN A 212 -6.59 -0.50 3.03
C ASN A 212 -7.89 -0.20 3.80
N ARG A 213 -7.96 0.96 4.46
CA ARG A 213 -9.17 1.54 5.02
C ARG A 213 -9.49 2.85 4.30
N ASN A 214 -10.76 3.22 4.26
CA ASN A 214 -11.22 4.51 3.76
C ASN A 214 -11.12 5.57 4.88
N PHE A 215 -11.24 6.85 4.56
CA PHE A 215 -11.13 7.96 5.52
C PHE A 215 -12.22 7.93 6.62
N ASN A 216 -13.33 7.20 6.42
CA ASN A 216 -14.30 7.00 7.49
C ASN A 216 -13.71 6.21 8.67
N ALA A 217 -12.68 5.39 8.46
CA ALA A 217 -12.00 4.70 9.55
C ALA A 217 -11.26 5.69 10.46
N GLN A 218 -10.59 6.67 9.87
CA GLN A 218 -9.89 7.73 10.60
C GLN A 218 -10.89 8.61 11.35
N ASP A 219 -11.98 9.01 10.70
CA ASP A 219 -13.09 9.72 11.36
C ASP A 219 -13.66 8.92 12.54
N PHE A 220 -13.85 7.61 12.37
CA PHE A 220 -14.35 6.74 13.43
C PHE A 220 -13.37 6.67 14.61
N LEU A 221 -12.07 6.53 14.34
CA LEU A 221 -11.04 6.49 15.38
C LEU A 221 -11.00 7.81 16.16
N PHE A 222 -11.00 8.95 15.48
CA PHE A 222 -11.03 10.25 16.16
C PHE A 222 -12.29 10.44 16.99
N LYS A 223 -13.47 10.06 16.49
CA LYS A 223 -14.71 10.08 17.26
C LYS A 223 -14.63 9.16 18.49
N LYS A 224 -14.13 7.94 18.32
CA LYS A 224 -14.02 6.93 19.38
C LYS A 224 -13.14 7.39 20.53
N TYR A 225 -12.07 8.13 20.25
CA TYR A 225 -11.13 8.63 21.26
C TYR A 225 -11.36 10.09 21.65
N GLY A 226 -12.48 10.70 21.23
CA GLY A 226 -12.84 12.07 21.63
C GLY A 226 -11.83 13.12 21.16
N VAL A 227 -11.35 12.98 19.93
CA VAL A 227 -10.39 13.86 19.27
C VAL A 227 -11.08 14.71 18.22
N MET A 228 -10.90 16.03 18.29
CA MET A 228 -11.22 16.93 17.19
C MET A 228 -10.07 16.94 16.18
N LYS A 229 -10.39 17.03 14.89
CA LYS A 229 -9.37 17.05 13.83
C LYS A 229 -8.52 18.32 13.85
N THR A 230 -9.11 19.43 14.28
CA THR A 230 -8.42 20.70 14.47
C THR A 230 -7.51 20.61 15.69
N GLY A 231 -6.25 21.06 15.56
CA GLY A 231 -5.30 21.10 16.68
C GLY A 231 -4.53 19.80 16.93
N ILE A 232 -4.55 18.85 15.98
CA ILE A 232 -3.66 17.69 16.01
C ILE A 232 -2.25 18.15 15.64
N SER A 233 -1.31 18.07 16.58
CA SER A 233 0.09 18.43 16.39
C SER A 233 0.94 17.25 15.90
N TYR A 234 0.51 16.02 16.20
CA TYR A 234 1.17 14.80 15.72
C TYR A 234 0.18 13.66 15.56
N PHE A 235 0.32 12.90 14.47
CA PHE A 235 -0.46 11.70 14.23
C PHE A 235 0.38 10.63 13.55
N ALA A 236 0.32 9.41 14.10
CA ALA A 236 0.87 8.22 13.47
C ALA A 236 -0.10 7.06 13.68
N TYR A 237 -0.29 6.22 12.66
CA TYR A 237 -1.04 4.98 12.84
C TYR A 237 -0.23 3.90 13.56
N ARG A 238 1.10 3.91 13.39
CA ARG A 238 2.04 2.98 14.01
C ARG A 238 3.31 3.70 14.42
N ASP A 239 3.62 3.69 15.70
CA ASP A 239 4.80 4.33 16.27
C ASP A 239 5.16 3.65 17.59
N ASN A 240 6.33 3.95 18.17
CA ASN A 240 6.78 3.40 19.45
C ASN A 240 6.88 1.85 19.43
N GLY A 241 7.68 1.31 18.51
CA GLY A 241 8.13 -0.09 18.51
C GLY A 241 7.37 -1.03 17.56
N CYS A 242 7.52 -2.35 17.82
CA CYS A 242 7.11 -3.42 16.91
C CYS A 242 5.58 -3.51 16.82
N LEU A 243 5.02 -3.35 15.62
CA LEU A 243 3.60 -3.01 15.38
C LEU A 243 3.21 -1.63 15.93
N GLY A 244 3.67 -1.32 17.14
CA GLY A 244 3.58 0.00 17.75
C GLY A 244 2.17 0.37 18.17
N ASN A 245 1.96 1.67 18.26
CA ASN A 245 0.75 2.31 18.72
C ASN A 245 0.26 3.29 17.66
N MET A 246 -1.06 3.47 17.59
CA MET A 246 -1.60 4.71 17.05
C MET A 246 -1.34 5.81 18.07
N VAL A 247 -0.66 6.87 17.64
CA VAL A 247 -0.33 8.03 18.46
C VAL A 247 -1.07 9.24 17.92
N ILE A 248 -1.77 9.96 18.79
CA ILE A 248 -2.43 11.22 18.49
C ILE A 248 -2.06 12.20 19.59
N ASN A 249 -1.34 13.26 19.24
CA ASN A 249 -1.10 14.37 20.14
C ASN A 249 -1.95 15.54 19.69
N THR A 250 -2.78 16.02 20.60
CA THR A 250 -3.35 17.36 20.56
C THR A 250 -2.61 18.19 21.60
N GLY A 251 -2.62 19.51 21.49
CA GLY A 251 -2.01 20.38 22.53
C GLY A 251 -2.54 20.11 23.96
N GLU A 252 -3.62 19.35 24.10
CA GLU A 252 -4.28 19.00 25.37
C GLU A 252 -4.22 17.50 25.73
N LYS A 253 -4.09 16.59 24.74
CA LYS A 253 -4.21 15.15 24.94
C LYS A 253 -3.13 14.40 24.18
N ASN A 254 -2.47 13.46 24.86
CA ASN A 254 -1.60 12.47 24.24
C ASN A 254 -2.28 11.11 24.32
N ILE A 255 -2.69 10.58 23.16
CA ILE A 255 -3.39 9.31 23.04
C ILE A 255 -2.44 8.32 22.39
N SER A 256 -2.19 7.20 23.08
CA SER A 256 -1.41 6.08 22.57
C SER A 256 -2.23 4.79 22.70
N VAL A 257 -2.49 4.14 21.58
CA VAL A 257 -3.31 2.91 21.53
C VAL A 257 -2.56 1.82 20.79
N PRO A 258 -2.31 0.64 21.41
CA PRO A 258 -1.64 -0.46 20.74
C PRO A 258 -2.29 -0.85 19.42
N PHE A 259 -1.49 -1.07 18.39
CA PHE A 259 -1.96 -1.38 17.04
C PHE A 259 -2.95 -2.54 17.02
N ILE A 260 -2.63 -3.60 17.74
CA ILE A 260 -3.45 -4.81 17.84
C ILE A 260 -4.83 -4.53 18.45
N ASN A 261 -4.95 -3.51 19.30
CA ASN A 261 -6.19 -3.16 19.99
C ASN A 261 -7.14 -2.37 19.10
N TYR A 262 -6.67 -1.58 18.13
CA TYR A 262 -7.58 -0.77 17.30
C TYR A 262 -7.73 -1.34 15.88
N TYR A 263 -6.66 -1.79 15.24
CA TYR A 263 -6.70 -2.08 13.81
C TYR A 263 -7.55 -3.32 13.48
N GLY A 264 -7.41 -4.39 14.28
CA GLY A 264 -8.21 -5.61 14.13
C GLY A 264 -9.71 -5.38 14.29
N ARG A 265 -10.10 -4.36 15.08
CA ARG A 265 -11.50 -3.98 15.34
C ARG A 265 -12.16 -3.25 14.16
N LEU A 266 -11.37 -2.67 13.24
CA LEU A 266 -11.89 -2.00 12.04
C LEU A 266 -12.46 -2.99 11.01
N ARG A 267 -12.01 -4.26 11.03
CA ARG A 267 -12.47 -5.36 10.16
C ARG A 267 -12.75 -4.91 8.72
N SER A 268 -13.91 -5.27 8.16
CA SER A 268 -14.34 -4.83 6.82
C SER A 268 -15.22 -3.58 6.85
N PHE A 269 -15.45 -2.96 8.02
CA PHE A 269 -16.33 -1.79 8.14
C PHE A 269 -15.91 -0.65 7.22
N PHE A 270 -14.59 -0.44 7.12
CA PHE A 270 -14.02 0.65 6.36
C PHE A 270 -13.17 0.19 5.18
N LYS A 271 -13.30 -1.07 4.76
CA LYS A 271 -12.51 -1.63 3.65
C LYS A 271 -13.06 -1.11 2.31
N PRO A 272 -12.26 -0.44 1.46
CA PRO A 272 -12.69 -0.09 0.10
C PRO A 272 -13.04 -1.34 -0.70
N HIS A 273 -14.11 -1.28 -1.50
CA HIS A 273 -14.61 -2.43 -2.27
C HIS A 273 -13.52 -3.05 -3.16
N ARG A 274 -12.75 -2.22 -3.86
CA ARG A 274 -11.66 -2.66 -4.73
C ARG A 274 -10.56 -3.47 -4.02
N CYS A 275 -10.37 -3.29 -2.71
CA CYS A 275 -9.44 -4.11 -1.91
C CYS A 275 -9.93 -5.57 -1.73
N SER A 276 -11.24 -5.84 -1.86
CA SER A 276 -11.77 -7.21 -1.85
C SER A 276 -11.61 -7.93 -3.18
N LEU A 277 -11.21 -7.22 -4.23
CA LEU A 277 -10.98 -7.72 -5.59
C LEU A 277 -9.48 -7.73 -5.96
N CYS A 278 -8.58 -7.46 -5.01
CA CYS A 278 -7.14 -7.43 -5.24
C CYS A 278 -6.51 -8.81 -5.02
N VAL A 279 -5.82 -9.33 -6.03
CA VAL A 279 -5.10 -10.61 -5.97
C VAL A 279 -3.66 -10.47 -5.48
N ASP A 280 -3.13 -9.24 -5.43
CA ASP A 280 -1.72 -8.96 -5.19
C ASP A 280 -1.47 -8.61 -3.70
N HIS A 281 -0.64 -9.40 -3.02
CA HIS A 281 -0.28 -9.20 -1.61
C HIS A 281 1.14 -8.67 -1.45
N TYR A 282 2.09 -9.33 -2.10
CA TYR A 282 3.51 -9.04 -2.01
C TYR A 282 4.00 -8.02 -3.03
N GLY A 283 3.12 -7.32 -3.76
CA GLY A 283 3.55 -6.38 -4.79
C GLY A 283 4.29 -7.11 -5.91
N MET A 284 3.57 -7.97 -6.64
CA MET A 284 4.16 -8.88 -7.63
C MET A 284 5.01 -8.18 -8.70
N LEU A 285 4.78 -6.90 -8.95
CA LEU A 285 5.50 -6.11 -9.96
C LEU A 285 6.54 -5.13 -9.38
N ALA A 286 6.82 -5.19 -8.08
CA ALA A 286 7.82 -4.36 -7.44
C ALA A 286 9.22 -4.95 -7.58
N ASP A 287 10.24 -4.10 -7.68
CA ASP A 287 11.64 -4.51 -7.68
C ASP A 287 12.05 -5.06 -6.29
N VAL A 288 11.49 -4.46 -5.24
CA VAL A 288 11.64 -4.91 -3.85
C VAL A 288 10.31 -4.77 -3.12
N SER A 289 9.96 -5.75 -2.29
CA SER A 289 8.72 -5.73 -1.51
C SER A 289 8.99 -5.94 -0.02
N PHE A 290 8.42 -5.11 0.84
CA PHE A 290 8.71 -5.05 2.28
C PHE A 290 7.47 -5.26 3.14
N GLY A 291 7.64 -5.83 4.32
CA GLY A 291 6.57 -5.83 5.33
C GLY A 291 7.01 -6.37 6.68
N ASP A 292 6.03 -6.58 7.55
CA ASP A 292 6.25 -7.05 8.91
C ASP A 292 6.59 -8.54 8.96
N LEU A 293 7.50 -8.93 9.86
CA LEU A 293 7.80 -10.34 10.16
C LEU A 293 7.35 -10.71 11.58
N HIS A 294 6.04 -10.77 11.81
CA HIS A 294 5.46 -10.95 13.14
C HIS A 294 5.10 -12.44 13.42
N ILE A 295 6.12 -13.29 13.45
CA ILE A 295 6.03 -14.73 13.80
C ILE A 295 7.20 -15.13 14.72
N HIS A 296 7.05 -16.15 15.57
CA HIS A 296 8.16 -16.63 16.40
C HIS A 296 9.32 -17.18 15.53
N PRO A 297 10.59 -16.92 15.89
CA PRO A 297 11.07 -16.16 17.05
C PRO A 297 11.09 -14.63 16.86
N TYR A 298 10.91 -14.13 15.65
CA TYR A 298 10.99 -12.70 15.32
C TYR A 298 10.00 -11.82 16.11
N SER A 299 8.82 -12.33 16.46
CA SER A 299 7.84 -11.63 17.30
C SER A 299 8.29 -11.40 18.76
N ASN A 300 9.41 -11.99 19.17
CA ASN A 300 10.03 -11.70 20.48
C ASN A 300 10.66 -10.31 20.51
N ASP A 301 11.08 -9.79 19.35
CA ASP A 301 11.60 -8.43 19.22
C ASP A 301 10.46 -7.41 19.36
N LYS A 302 10.61 -6.51 20.33
CA LYS A 302 9.59 -5.49 20.67
C LYS A 302 9.83 -4.14 20.02
N VAL A 303 10.93 -3.97 19.28
CA VAL A 303 11.25 -2.71 18.57
C VAL A 303 10.80 -2.80 17.12
N GLY A 304 11.12 -3.90 16.42
CA GLY A 304 10.65 -4.14 15.07
C GLY A 304 11.65 -4.92 14.23
N ILE A 305 11.11 -5.86 13.45
CA ILE A 305 11.83 -6.61 12.41
C ILE A 305 10.99 -6.56 11.14
N SER A 306 11.62 -6.13 10.04
CA SER A 306 11.05 -6.20 8.71
C SER A 306 11.52 -7.45 7.98
N SER A 307 10.70 -7.90 7.04
CA SER A 307 11.10 -8.82 5.98
C SER A 307 11.01 -8.12 4.63
N TRP A 308 11.85 -8.51 3.68
CA TRP A 308 11.73 -8.05 2.30
C TRP A 308 12.11 -9.11 1.28
N ILE A 309 11.49 -8.99 0.11
CA ILE A 309 11.69 -9.83 -1.06
C ILE A 309 12.38 -8.97 -2.11
N VAL A 310 13.54 -9.39 -2.59
CA VAL A 310 14.26 -8.73 -3.68
C VAL A 310 14.00 -9.49 -4.97
N ARG A 311 13.55 -8.78 -6.01
CA ARG A 311 13.30 -9.36 -7.35
C ARG A 311 14.27 -8.88 -8.41
N ASN A 312 14.74 -7.65 -8.24
CA ASN A 312 15.70 -7.04 -9.14
C ASN A 312 17.11 -7.13 -8.54
N PRO A 313 18.06 -7.82 -9.20
CA PRO A 313 19.42 -8.03 -8.68
C PRO A 313 20.22 -6.75 -8.41
N VAL A 314 19.85 -5.62 -9.01
CA VAL A 314 20.51 -4.34 -8.70
C VAL A 314 20.33 -4.02 -7.20
N PHE A 315 19.16 -4.30 -6.63
CA PHE A 315 18.92 -4.01 -5.22
C PHE A 315 19.53 -5.04 -4.28
N GLU A 316 19.74 -6.28 -4.73
CA GLU A 316 20.47 -7.31 -3.96
C GLU A 316 21.86 -6.80 -3.56
N GLU A 317 22.63 -6.33 -4.54
CA GLU A 317 23.97 -5.82 -4.30
C GLU A 317 23.98 -4.54 -3.47
N LEU A 318 22.99 -3.67 -3.64
CA LEU A 318 22.85 -2.45 -2.84
C LEU A 318 22.48 -2.75 -1.38
N PHE A 319 21.66 -3.78 -1.12
CA PHE A 319 21.36 -4.20 0.25
C PHE A 319 22.57 -4.79 0.96
N LYS A 320 23.40 -5.59 0.26
CA LYS A 320 24.66 -6.10 0.81
C LYS A 320 25.57 -4.95 1.22
N LYS A 321 25.81 -3.99 0.32
CA LYS A 321 26.62 -2.79 0.64
C LYS A 321 26.05 -1.99 1.81
N ALA A 322 24.75 -1.72 1.82
CA ALA A 322 24.11 -1.02 2.93
C ALA A 322 24.26 -1.79 4.27
N SER A 323 24.25 -3.12 4.24
CA SER A 323 24.47 -3.94 5.43
C SER A 323 25.93 -3.92 5.89
N ASP A 324 26.88 -4.05 4.95
CA ASP A 324 28.33 -4.04 5.20
C ASP A 324 28.80 -2.68 5.73
N GLU A 325 28.25 -1.60 5.20
CA GLU A 325 28.47 -0.22 5.66
C GLU A 325 27.72 0.11 6.97
N GLY A 326 26.97 -0.85 7.53
CA GLY A 326 26.36 -0.71 8.84
C GLY A 326 25.07 0.13 8.89
N TYR A 327 24.40 0.38 7.76
CA TYR A 327 23.09 1.03 7.76
C TYR A 327 22.00 0.09 8.28
N ILE A 328 22.03 -1.18 7.88
CA ILE A 328 21.02 -2.18 8.25
C ILE A 328 21.68 -3.45 8.80
N LYS A 329 20.94 -4.16 9.66
CA LYS A 329 21.17 -5.58 9.91
C LYS A 329 20.29 -6.38 8.95
N MET A 330 20.87 -7.37 8.28
CA MET A 330 20.18 -8.20 7.31
C MET A 330 20.60 -9.67 7.48
N ASP A 331 19.62 -10.55 7.63
CA ASP A 331 19.78 -11.99 7.75
C ASP A 331 18.94 -12.69 6.66
N PRO A 332 19.46 -13.71 5.94
CA PRO A 332 18.67 -14.49 4.98
C PRO A 332 17.40 -15.06 5.62
N LEU A 333 16.30 -15.08 4.86
CA LEU A 333 15.02 -15.58 5.31
C LEU A 333 14.45 -16.60 4.33
N GLU A 334 13.97 -17.72 4.87
CA GLU A 334 13.34 -18.74 4.06
C GLU A 334 11.92 -18.35 3.61
N PRO A 335 11.52 -18.63 2.35
CA PRO A 335 10.20 -18.30 1.81
C PRO A 335 9.04 -18.80 2.68
N HIS A 336 9.17 -20.01 3.23
CA HIS A 336 8.11 -20.62 4.03
C HIS A 336 7.87 -19.84 5.32
N VAL A 337 8.92 -19.32 5.98
CA VAL A 337 8.80 -18.50 7.19
C VAL A 337 8.10 -17.19 6.88
N LEU A 338 8.47 -16.54 5.78
CA LEU A 338 7.81 -15.33 5.31
C LEU A 338 6.32 -15.58 5.02
N ASN A 339 5.99 -16.64 4.28
CA ASN A 339 4.62 -16.99 3.95
C ASN A 339 3.79 -17.30 5.21
N GLU A 340 4.35 -18.05 6.18
CA GLU A 340 3.71 -18.33 7.46
C GLU A 340 3.44 -17.08 8.28
N SER A 341 4.34 -16.08 8.25
CA SER A 341 4.13 -14.81 8.94
C SER A 341 2.92 -14.02 8.41
N GLN A 342 2.53 -14.25 7.15
CA GLN A 342 1.44 -13.54 6.48
C GLN A 342 0.17 -14.39 6.29
N LYS A 343 0.14 -15.63 6.82
CA LYS A 343 -0.84 -16.67 6.46
C LYS A 343 -2.31 -16.27 6.58
N GLU A 344 -2.67 -15.50 7.62
CA GLU A 344 -4.05 -15.10 7.91
C GLU A 344 -4.70 -14.31 6.76
N MET A 345 -3.88 -13.52 6.07
CA MET A 345 -4.32 -12.71 4.95
C MET A 345 -3.94 -13.33 3.60
N LEU A 346 -2.79 -14.01 3.53
CA LEU A 346 -2.23 -14.55 2.30
C LEU A 346 -2.97 -15.80 1.80
N TYR A 347 -3.08 -16.84 2.62
CA TYR A 347 -3.61 -18.15 2.21
C TYR A 347 -5.08 -18.11 1.75
N PRO A 348 -6.00 -17.39 2.42
CA PRO A 348 -7.36 -17.32 1.94
C PRO A 348 -7.57 -16.30 0.79
N LYS A 349 -6.54 -15.53 0.39
CA LYS A 349 -6.72 -14.35 -0.48
C LYS A 349 -7.35 -14.69 -1.82
N LYS A 350 -6.73 -15.58 -2.60
CA LYS A 350 -7.22 -15.95 -3.95
C LYS A 350 -8.64 -16.50 -3.90
N ARG A 351 -8.93 -17.38 -2.94
CA ARG A 351 -10.25 -17.97 -2.72
C ARG A 351 -11.32 -16.95 -2.33
N ARG A 352 -11.00 -16.01 -1.41
CA ARG A 352 -11.90 -14.91 -1.00
C ARG A 352 -12.14 -13.91 -2.13
N VAL A 353 -11.11 -13.59 -2.92
CA VAL A 353 -11.25 -12.73 -4.10
C VAL A 353 -12.15 -13.39 -5.14
N ARG A 354 -11.98 -14.70 -5.40
CA ARG A 354 -12.86 -15.45 -6.30
C ARG A 354 -14.31 -15.46 -5.79
N ALA A 355 -14.53 -15.67 -4.50
CA ALA A 355 -15.87 -15.58 -3.89
C ALA A 355 -16.51 -14.19 -4.10
N GLN A 356 -15.74 -13.12 -3.88
CA GLN A 356 -16.17 -11.75 -4.09
C GLN A 356 -16.49 -11.48 -5.58
N MET A 357 -15.64 -11.92 -6.49
CA MET A 357 -15.87 -11.75 -7.94
C MET A 357 -17.10 -12.52 -8.42
N ASN A 358 -17.32 -13.74 -7.94
CA ASN A 358 -18.51 -14.52 -8.26
C ASN A 358 -19.78 -13.81 -7.76
N TRP A 359 -19.76 -13.30 -6.53
CA TRP A 359 -20.84 -12.49 -5.98
C TRP A 359 -21.13 -11.28 -6.85
N ASP A 360 -20.10 -10.49 -7.17
CA ASP A 360 -20.28 -9.26 -7.91
C ASP A 360 -20.80 -9.53 -9.33
N ARG A 361 -20.31 -10.57 -10.02
CA ARG A 361 -20.86 -11.02 -11.31
C ARG A 361 -22.31 -11.46 -11.22
N PHE A 362 -22.69 -12.19 -10.17
CA PHE A 362 -24.07 -12.63 -9.95
C PHE A 362 -25.05 -11.44 -9.87
N PHE A 363 -24.63 -10.33 -9.24
CA PHE A 363 -25.41 -9.09 -9.19
C PHE A 363 -25.15 -8.14 -10.37
N GLY A 364 -24.52 -8.61 -11.45
CA GLY A 364 -24.29 -7.82 -12.67
C GLY A 364 -23.19 -6.75 -12.55
N HIS A 365 -22.45 -6.70 -11.45
CA HIS A 365 -21.34 -5.78 -11.28
C HIS A 365 -20.11 -6.23 -12.07
N LYS A 366 -19.31 -5.27 -12.52
CA LYS A 366 -18.02 -5.54 -13.18
C LYS A 366 -16.95 -5.87 -12.16
N VAL A 367 -15.97 -6.66 -12.58
CA VAL A 367 -14.83 -7.10 -11.77
C VAL A 367 -13.54 -6.82 -12.54
N PRO A 368 -12.38 -6.63 -11.87
CA PRO A 368 -11.12 -6.49 -12.56
C PRO A 368 -10.72 -7.78 -13.27
N GLU A 369 -10.01 -7.63 -14.38
CA GLU A 369 -9.51 -8.75 -15.19
C GLU A 369 -8.03 -8.98 -14.87
N TYR A 370 -7.67 -10.20 -14.49
CA TYR A 370 -6.28 -10.60 -14.26
C TYR A 370 -5.99 -11.91 -14.99
N ASP A 371 -4.74 -12.09 -15.39
CA ASP A 371 -4.17 -13.36 -15.86
C ASP A 371 -3.76 -14.31 -14.72
N VAL A 372 -3.91 -13.86 -13.46
CA VAL A 372 -3.63 -14.68 -12.28
C VAL A 372 -4.68 -15.77 -12.13
N VAL A 373 -4.23 -17.02 -12.14
CA VAL A 373 -5.10 -18.18 -11.93
C VAL A 373 -5.64 -18.19 -10.50
N LEU A 374 -6.97 -18.23 -10.40
CA LEU A 374 -7.74 -18.37 -9.15
C LEU A 374 -8.33 -19.79 -9.07
N ASP A 375 -7.45 -20.80 -9.08
CA ASP A 375 -7.76 -22.23 -9.16
C ASP A 375 -8.60 -22.75 -7.97
N GLU A 376 -8.32 -22.30 -6.75
CA GLU A 376 -9.08 -22.71 -5.56
C GLU A 376 -10.56 -22.35 -5.66
N LYS A 377 -11.43 -23.38 -5.58
CA LYS A 377 -12.88 -23.19 -5.50
C LYS A 377 -13.26 -22.53 -4.17
N PRO A 378 -14.08 -21.45 -4.16
CA PRO A 378 -14.61 -20.87 -2.94
C PRO A 378 -15.43 -21.88 -2.12
N ARG A 379 -15.25 -21.85 -0.80
CA ARG A 379 -16.04 -22.64 0.15
C ARG A 379 -17.22 -21.80 0.64
N LEU A 380 -18.23 -22.43 1.24
CA LEU A 380 -19.39 -21.73 1.83
C LEU A 380 -18.96 -20.61 2.79
N LYS A 381 -17.96 -20.87 3.64
CA LYS A 381 -17.40 -19.87 4.57
C LYS A 381 -16.84 -18.62 3.88
N ASP A 382 -16.33 -18.74 2.66
CA ASP A 382 -15.79 -17.60 1.91
C ASP A 382 -16.93 -16.70 1.41
N TYR A 383 -18.06 -17.27 0.98
CA TYR A 383 -19.27 -16.51 0.64
C TYR A 383 -19.92 -15.87 1.87
N ILE A 384 -19.98 -16.57 3.01
CA ILE A 384 -20.43 -15.98 4.29
C ILE A 384 -19.55 -14.77 4.64
N THR A 385 -18.22 -14.88 4.45
CA THR A 385 -17.29 -13.76 4.66
C THR A 385 -17.60 -12.57 3.76
N VAL A 386 -18.00 -12.80 2.49
CA VAL A 386 -18.42 -11.73 1.56
C VAL A 386 -19.68 -11.02 2.07
N VAL A 387 -20.70 -11.76 2.50
CA VAL A 387 -21.94 -11.19 3.05
C VAL A 387 -21.65 -10.35 4.30
N VAL A 388 -20.91 -10.92 5.26
CA VAL A 388 -20.51 -10.22 6.49
C VAL A 388 -19.70 -8.96 6.15
N ALA A 389 -18.78 -9.04 5.19
CA ALA A 389 -17.99 -7.88 4.78
C ALA A 389 -18.87 -6.77 4.17
N LYS A 390 -19.90 -7.12 3.39
CA LYS A 390 -20.86 -6.15 2.82
C LYS A 390 -21.73 -5.50 3.89
N MET A 391 -22.22 -6.26 4.87
CA MET A 391 -22.95 -5.72 6.03
C MET A 391 -22.07 -4.77 6.86
N GLN A 392 -20.83 -5.15 7.15
CA GLN A 392 -19.88 -4.29 7.84
C GLN A 392 -19.61 -3.01 7.04
N ALA A 393 -19.33 -3.13 5.73
CA ALA A 393 -19.10 -1.97 4.88
C ALA A 393 -20.31 -1.03 4.82
N PHE A 394 -21.53 -1.57 4.87
CA PHE A 394 -22.75 -0.76 5.01
C PHE A 394 -22.72 0.04 6.32
N VAL A 395 -22.47 -0.60 7.47
CA VAL A 395 -22.36 0.09 8.76
C VAL A 395 -21.27 1.17 8.74
N GLY A 396 -20.08 0.89 8.19
CA GLY A 396 -18.99 1.85 8.17
C GLY A 396 -19.22 3.07 7.26
N ARG A 397 -20.13 2.98 6.27
CA ARG A 397 -20.56 4.13 5.45
C ARG A 397 -21.57 5.04 6.17
N HIS A 398 -22.31 4.53 7.14
CA HIS A 398 -23.37 5.28 7.83
C HIS A 398 -22.91 5.67 9.24
N LYS A 399 -22.49 6.93 9.42
CA LYS A 399 -21.95 7.43 10.70
C LYS A 399 -22.90 7.25 11.88
N SER A 400 -24.21 7.27 11.64
CA SER A 400 -25.26 7.01 12.64
C SER A 400 -25.25 5.58 13.18
N LEU A 401 -24.69 4.62 12.44
CA LEU A 401 -24.63 3.21 12.83
C LEU A 401 -23.31 2.81 13.51
N TRP A 402 -22.38 3.74 13.71
CA TRP A 402 -21.06 3.41 14.26
C TRP A 402 -21.08 2.85 15.70
N PHE A 403 -22.14 3.09 16.47
CA PHE A 403 -22.32 2.46 17.77
C PHE A 403 -22.37 0.91 17.68
N LEU A 404 -22.83 0.36 16.54
CA LEU A 404 -22.82 -1.08 16.27
C LEU A 404 -21.38 -1.64 16.16
N ILE A 405 -20.42 -0.82 15.73
CA ILE A 405 -19.02 -1.22 15.64
C ILE A 405 -18.49 -1.47 17.04
N ASP A 406 -18.79 -0.61 18.00
CA ASP A 406 -18.38 -0.78 19.39
C ASP A 406 -19.08 -1.97 20.05
N LEU A 407 -20.39 -2.15 19.84
CA LEU A 407 -21.13 -3.31 20.33
C LEU A 407 -20.57 -4.63 19.79
N SER A 408 -20.24 -4.69 18.49
CA SER A 408 -19.68 -5.90 17.86
C SER A 408 -18.28 -6.29 18.35
N ASN A 409 -17.65 -5.40 19.12
CA ASN A 409 -16.33 -5.60 19.73
C ASN A 409 -16.40 -5.77 21.26
N LYS A 410 -17.56 -5.57 21.91
CA LYS A 410 -17.74 -5.90 23.33
C LYS A 410 -17.63 -7.43 23.52
N GLY A 411 -16.73 -7.88 24.38
CA GLY A 411 -16.51 -9.30 24.70
C GLY A 411 -15.33 -9.98 24.01
N ARG A 412 -14.61 -9.28 23.12
CA ARG A 412 -13.32 -9.75 22.58
C ARG A 412 -12.19 -9.00 23.29
N LYS A 413 -11.74 -9.58 24.41
CA LYS A 413 -10.51 -9.14 25.10
C LYS A 413 -9.33 -9.32 24.17
#